data_AF-A0A2W4VI15-F1
#
_entry.id   AF-A0A2W4VI15-F1
#
_cell.length_a   1.000
_cell.length_b   1.000
_cell.length_c   1.000
_cell.angle_alpha   90.00
_cell.angle_beta   90.00
_cell.angle_gamma   90.00
#
_symmetry.space_group_name_H-M   'P 1'
#
loop_
_entity.id
_entity.type
_entity.pdbx_description
1 polymer ?
#
loop_
_entity_poly.entity_id
_entity_poly.type
_entity_poly.pdbx_seq_one_letter_code
_entity_poly.pdbx_strand_id
1 'polypeptide(L)'
;MLIIKLLAGAALLGSIAWTVAAPDYEPVIAMITSLSALIAVFVSDKRREARTRQRQLISGNGVGLQAGGDIKVGNIDNSQEQRSDAK
;
A
#
# COMPACT_ATOMS: atom_id res chain seq x y z
N MET A 1 -1.70 2.66 -8.00
CA MET A 1 -2.07 1.70 -9.09
C MET A 1 -3.14 2.29 -10.01
N LEU A 2 -2.86 3.41 -10.71
CA LEU A 2 -3.93 4.20 -11.38
C LEU A 2 -4.56 3.50 -12.58
N ILE A 3 -3.74 2.89 -13.46
CA ILE A 3 -4.22 2.14 -14.62
C ILE A 3 -5.15 0.99 -14.19
N ILE A 4 -4.72 0.18 -13.22
CA ILE A 4 -5.52 -0.96 -12.73
C ILE A 4 -6.84 -0.48 -12.10
N LYS A 5 -6.84 0.65 -11.36
CA LYS A 5 -8.08 1.25 -10.83
C LYS A 5 -9.05 1.67 -11.92
N LEU A 6 -8.54 2.28 -13.00
CA LEU A 6 -9.35 2.66 -14.16
C LEU A 6 -9.93 1.44 -14.88
N LEU A 7 -9.12 0.40 -15.12
CA LEU A 7 -9.62 -0.84 -15.73
C LEU A 7 -10.67 -1.52 -14.85
N ALA A 8 -10.43 -1.64 -13.54
CA ALA A 8 -11.38 -2.25 -12.61
C ALA A 8 -12.69 -1.45 -12.51
N GLY A 9 -12.61 -0.12 -12.53
CA GLY A 9 -13.78 0.76 -12.57
C GLY A 9 -14.56 0.62 -13.88
N ALA A 10 -13.88 0.61 -15.02
CA ALA A 10 -14.52 0.40 -16.33
C ALA A 10 -15.18 -0.98 -16.44
N ALA A 11 -14.52 -2.03 -15.95
CA ALA A 11 -15.07 -3.38 -15.89
C ALA A 11 -16.33 -3.45 -15.01
N LEU A 12 -16.33 -2.78 -13.86
CA LEU A 12 -17.49 -2.72 -12.97
C LEU A 12 -18.66 -2.00 -13.64
N LEU A 13 -18.44 -0.83 -14.25
CA LEU A 13 -19.48 -0.11 -14.98
C LEU A 13 -20.03 -0.92 -16.16
N GLY A 14 -19.15 -1.58 -16.91
CA GLY A 14 -19.54 -2.48 -18.01
C GLY A 14 -20.38 -3.65 -17.52
N SER A 15 -20.01 -4.27 -16.40
CA SER A 15 -20.78 -5.37 -15.81
C SER A 15 -22.15 -4.92 -15.30
N ILE A 16 -22.27 -3.72 -14.71
CA ILE A 16 -23.56 -3.15 -14.28
C ILE A 16 -24.46 -2.91 -15.48
N ALA A 17 -23.95 -2.26 -16.53
CA ALA A 17 -24.69 -2.03 -17.75
C ALA A 17 -25.16 -3.35 -18.38
N TRP A 18 -24.30 -4.37 -18.36
CA TRP A 18 -24.62 -5.69 -18.87
C TRP A 18 -25.69 -6.39 -18.02
N THR A 19 -25.60 -6.39 -16.69
CA THR A 19 -26.63 -6.97 -15.81
C THR A 19 -28.00 -6.31 -16.01
N VAL A 20 -28.04 -5.00 -16.28
CA VAL A 20 -29.29 -4.28 -16.55
C VAL A 20 -29.85 -4.62 -17.93
N ALA A 21 -29.00 -4.70 -18.96
CA ALA A 21 -29.42 -4.98 -20.33
C ALA A 21 -29.80 -6.45 -20.55
N ALA A 22 -29.11 -7.37 -19.88
CA ALA A 22 -29.32 -8.81 -19.95
C ALA A 22 -29.12 -9.41 -18.54
N PRO A 23 -30.18 -9.48 -17.72
CA PRO A 23 -30.10 -10.03 -16.38
C PRO A 23 -29.88 -11.54 -16.47
N ASP A 24 -28.64 -11.98 -16.21
CA ASP A 24 -28.27 -13.38 -16.16
C ASP A 24 -27.16 -13.61 -15.12
N TYR A 25 -26.81 -14.87 -14.86
CA TYR A 25 -25.81 -15.27 -13.88
C TYR A 25 -24.40 -14.75 -14.24
N GLU A 26 -24.01 -14.81 -15.52
CA GLU A 26 -22.69 -14.37 -15.98
C GLU A 26 -22.38 -12.89 -15.66
N PRO A 27 -23.23 -11.91 -16.03
CA PRO A 27 -22.95 -10.50 -15.74
C PRO A 27 -22.97 -10.20 -14.23
N VAL A 28 -23.76 -10.95 -13.44
CA VAL A 28 -23.74 -10.83 -11.97
C VAL A 28 -22.40 -11.28 -11.39
N ILE A 29 -21.84 -12.41 -11.84
CA ILE A 29 -20.49 -12.84 -11.41
C ILE A 29 -19.44 -11.82 -11.84
N ALA A 30 -19.54 -11.30 -13.06
CA ALA A 30 -18.62 -10.29 -13.56
C ALA A 30 -18.64 -9.03 -12.68
N MET A 31 -19.83 -8.63 -12.19
CA MET A 31 -19.98 -7.52 -11.25
C MET A 31 -19.32 -7.82 -9.89
N ILE A 32 -19.57 -8.99 -9.30
CA ILE A 32 -18.97 -9.38 -8.01
C ILE A 32 -17.43 -9.45 -8.13
N THR A 33 -16.94 -10.03 -9.22
CA THR A 33 -15.50 -10.20 -9.48
C THR A 33 -14.81 -8.86 -9.67
N SER A 34 -15.38 -7.99 -10.51
CA SER A 34 -14.82 -6.65 -10.76
C SER A 34 -14.87 -5.77 -9.50
N LEU A 35 -15.93 -5.86 -8.71
CA LEU A 35 -16.02 -5.17 -7.41
C LEU A 35 -14.93 -5.66 -6.45
N SER A 36 -14.74 -6.98 -6.34
CA SER A 36 -13.71 -7.58 -5.49
C SER A 36 -12.30 -7.14 -5.93
N ALA A 37 -12.04 -7.13 -7.24
CA ALA A 37 -10.79 -6.64 -7.80
C ALA A 37 -10.55 -5.16 -7.48
N LEU A 38 -11.58 -4.32 -7.61
CA LEU A 38 -11.49 -2.90 -7.30
C LEU A 38 -11.14 -2.69 -5.82
N ILE A 39 -11.82 -3.39 -4.91
CA ILE A 39 -11.53 -3.34 -3.47
C ILE A 39 -10.09 -3.80 -3.19
N ALA A 40 -9.65 -4.91 -3.78
CA ALA A 40 -8.30 -5.43 -3.60
C ALA A 40 -7.23 -4.41 -4.00
N VAL A 41 -7.46 -3.66 -5.08
CA VAL A 41 -6.56 -2.60 -5.53
C VAL A 41 -6.51 -1.44 -4.53
N PHE A 42 -7.65 -1.01 -3.98
CA PHE A 42 -7.68 0.03 -2.95
C PHE A 42 -6.97 -0.40 -1.66
N VAL A 43 -7.19 -1.63 -1.19
CA VAL A 43 -6.52 -2.17 -0.01
C VAL A 43 -5.00 -2.29 -0.25
N SER A 44 -4.59 -2.68 -1.45
CA SER A 44 -3.18 -2.80 -1.83
C SER A 44 -2.46 -1.45 -1.87
N ASP A 45 -3.09 -0.41 -2.43
CA ASP A 45 -2.53 0.95 -2.40
C ASP A 45 -2.40 1.45 -0.95
N LYS A 46 -3.43 1.24 -0.09
CA LYS A 46 -3.36 1.62 1.34
C LYS A 46 -2.24 0.90 2.09
N ARG A 47 -2.01 -0.38 1.79
CA ARG A 47 -0.90 -1.15 2.38
C ARG A 47 0.47 -0.68 1.88
N ARG A 48 0.57 -0.26 0.60
CA ARG A 48 1.79 0.33 0.06
C ARG A 48 2.13 1.65 0.76
N GLU A 49 1.15 2.53 0.95
CA GLU A 49 1.31 3.79 1.69
C GLU A 49 1.72 3.56 3.15
N ALA A 50 1.16 2.53 3.79
CA ALA A 50 1.55 2.17 5.16
C ALA A 50 3.02 1.70 5.24
N ARG A 51 3.50 0.94 4.24
CA ARG A 51 4.90 0.50 4.17
C ARG A 51 5.87 1.65 3.97
N THR A 52 5.56 2.64 3.13
CA THR A 52 6.42 3.83 2.95
C THR A 52 6.49 4.73 4.18
N ARG A 53 5.59 4.57 5.16
CA ARG A 53 5.62 5.31 6.44
C ARG A 53 6.30 4.56 7.58
N GLN A 54 6.94 3.42 7.31
CA GLN A 54 7.65 2.66 8.34
C GLN A 54 8.80 3.50 8.91
N ARG A 55 8.68 3.92 10.17
CA ARG A 55 9.71 4.64 10.93
C ARG A 55 10.31 3.69 11.96
N GLN A 56 11.57 3.34 11.81
CA GLN A 56 12.30 2.52 12.77
C GLN A 56 13.20 3.42 13.63
N LEU A 57 13.11 3.28 14.95
CA LEU A 57 14.06 3.90 15.88
C LEU A 57 15.09 2.84 16.25
N ILE A 58 16.37 3.15 16.06
CA ILE A 58 17.49 2.25 16.34
C ILE A 58 18.33 2.91 17.42
N SER A 59 18.65 2.18 18.49
CA SER A 59 19.50 2.66 19.58
C SER A 59 20.98 2.64 19.18
N GLY A 60 21.85 3.36 19.92
CA GLY A 60 23.25 3.65 19.57
C GLY A 60 24.19 2.46 19.35
N ASN A 61 23.73 1.23 19.49
CA ASN A 61 24.47 0.01 19.15
C ASN A 61 23.60 -1.04 18.43
N GLY A 62 22.49 -0.62 17.82
CA GLY A 62 21.55 -1.47 17.10
C GLY A 62 21.77 -1.44 15.58
N VAL A 63 21.40 -2.51 14.89
CA VAL A 63 21.39 -2.58 13.43
C VAL A 63 19.94 -2.51 12.94
N GLY A 64 19.63 -1.52 12.10
CA GLY A 64 18.36 -1.44 11.39
C GLY A 64 18.39 -2.27 10.11
N LEU A 65 17.42 -3.16 9.95
CA LEU A 65 17.22 -3.90 8.71
C LEU A 65 15.83 -3.55 8.17
N GLN A 66 15.79 -2.79 7.08
CA GLN A 66 14.57 -2.52 6.31
C GLN A 66 14.68 -3.21 4.96
N ALA A 67 13.82 -4.20 4.71
CA ALA A 67 13.76 -4.91 3.44
C ALA A 67 12.77 -4.21 2.48
N GLY A 68 13.31 -3.53 1.48
CA GLY A 68 12.57 -2.93 0.36
C GLY A 68 12.05 -1.50 0.61
N GLY A 69 11.89 -0.76 -0.49
CA GLY A 69 11.52 0.66 -0.48
C GLY A 69 12.73 1.59 -0.40
N ASP A 70 12.49 2.90 -0.50
CA ASP A 70 13.53 3.91 -0.33
C ASP A 70 13.75 4.23 1.15
N ILE A 71 15.01 4.28 1.56
CA ILE A 71 15.39 4.61 2.94
C ILE A 71 15.78 6.09 3.00
N LYS A 72 15.09 6.85 3.85
CA LYS A 72 15.55 8.17 4.30
C LYS A 72 15.98 8.08 5.75
N VAL A 73 17.28 8.24 5.99
CA VAL A 73 17.84 8.36 7.34
C VAL A 73 17.55 9.78 7.84
N GLY A 74 16.80 9.88 8.93
CA GLY A 74 16.50 11.15 9.60
C GLY A 74 17.61 11.56 10.58
N ASN A 75 17.27 12.37 11.59
CA ASN A 75 18.25 12.79 12.61
C ASN A 75 18.90 11.59 13.31
N ILE A 76 20.23 11.62 13.36
CA ILE A 76 21.06 10.75 14.18
C ILE A 76 21.48 11.58 15.39
N ASP A 77 21.09 11.17 16.59
CA ASP A 77 21.45 11.83 17.85
C ASP A 77 22.61 11.06 18.50
N ASN A 78 23.80 11.66 18.50
CA ASN A 78 25.04 11.12 19.09
C ASN A 78 25.36 11.72 20.47
N SER A 79 24.35 12.20 21.23
CA SER A 79 24.54 12.82 22.55
C SER A 79 25.20 11.94 23.62
N GLN A 80 25.38 10.64 23.38
CA GLN A 80 26.08 9.72 24.28
C GLN A 80 27.62 9.74 24.14
N GLU A 81 28.16 10.16 22.98
CA GLU A 81 29.62 10.11 22.73
C GLU A 81 30.36 11.26 23.45
N GLN A 82 29.73 12.43 23.59
CA GLN A 82 30.34 13.61 24.23
C GLN A 82 30.51 13.53 25.76
N ARG A 83 29.93 12.53 26.45
CA ARG A 83 30.11 12.37 27.91
C ARG A 83 31.30 11.49 28.29
N SER A 84 31.88 10.75 27.35
CA SER A 84 33.01 9.85 27.63
C SER A 84 34.37 10.55 27.67
N ASP A 85 34.51 11.70 27.03
CA ASP A 85 35.77 12.46 26.95
C ASP A 85 35.96 13.47 28.08
N ALA A 86 35.00 13.55 29.02
CA ALA A 86 35.01 14.49 30.14
C ALA A 86 35.50 13.88 31.46
N LYS A 87 36.28 12.79 31.42
CA LYS A 87 36.79 12.13 32.63
C LYS A 87 38.29 11.90 32.62
#